data_AF-A0A962ZFH8-F1
#
_entry.id   AF-A0A962ZFH8-F1
#
_cell.length_a   1.000
_cell.length_b   1.000
_cell.length_c   1.000
_cell.angle_alpha   90.00
_cell.angle_beta   90.00
_cell.angle_gamma   90.00
#
_symmetry.space_group_name_H-M   'P 1'
#
loop_
_entity.id
_entity.type
_entity.pdbx_description
1 polymer ?
#
loop_
_entity_poly.entity_id
_entity_poly.type
_entity_poly.pdbx_seq_one_letter_code
_entity_poly.pdbx_strand_id
1 'polypeptide(L)' 'MSALTVFADNNPAAPLRQCNDHADIARELDAVGVRFEQWEASQPITPGDSQEKVIDAYRADIDRLIAEQG' A
#
# COMPACT_ATOMS: atom_id res chain seq x y z
N MET A 1 9.24 1.25 -3.90
CA MET A 1 8.97 2.30 -4.91
C MET A 1 7.62 2.01 -5.50
N SER A 2 6.64 2.88 -5.26
CA SER A 2 5.28 2.77 -5.79
C SER A 2 5.06 3.91 -6.78
N ALA A 3 4.28 3.68 -7.82
CA ALA A 3 3.94 4.69 -8.81
C ALA A 3 2.42 4.63 -9.08
N LEU A 4 1.77 5.78 -9.01
CA LEU A 4 0.36 5.97 -9.34
C LEU A 4 0.26 6.88 -10.56
N THR A 5 -0.49 6.43 -11.57
CA THR A 5 -0.86 7.27 -12.71
C THR A 5 -2.37 7.29 -12.85
N VAL A 6 -2.96 8.49 -12.87
CA VAL A 6 -4.40 8.70 -13.02
C VAL A 6 -4.68 9.18 -14.44
N PHE A 7 -5.66 8.57 -15.09
CA PHE A 7 -6.09 8.93 -16.44
C PHE A 7 -7.56 9.36 -16.43
N ALA A 8 -7.93 10.20 -17.40
CA ALA A 8 -9.34 10.42 -17.70
C ALA A 8 -9.90 9.23 -18.46
N ASP A 9 -11.12 8.81 -18.15
CA ASP A 9 -11.81 7.70 -18.82
C ASP A 9 -11.85 7.88 -20.35
N ASN A 10 -12.06 9.12 -20.80
CA ASN A 10 -12.15 9.46 -22.21
C ASN A 10 -10.82 9.82 -22.88
N ASN A 11 -9.70 9.84 -22.16
CA ASN A 11 -8.40 10.17 -22.73
C ASN A 11 -7.25 9.43 -22.02
N PRO A 12 -7.04 8.14 -22.33
CA PRO A 12 -5.99 7.34 -21.73
C PRO A 12 -4.57 7.71 -22.19
N ALA A 13 -4.42 8.53 -23.23
CA ALA A 13 -3.11 8.93 -23.75
C ALA A 13 -2.47 10.08 -22.96
N ALA A 14 -3.26 10.83 -22.18
CA ALA A 14 -2.79 11.96 -21.39
C ALA A 14 -3.06 11.70 -19.89
N PRO A 15 -2.02 11.37 -19.10
CA PRO A 15 -2.17 11.21 -17.67
C PRO A 15 -2.54 12.54 -17.00
N LEU A 16 -3.57 12.53 -16.15
CA LEU A 16 -4.01 13.66 -15.36
C LEU A 16 -3.08 13.95 -14.17
N ARG A 17 -2.52 12.88 -13.60
CA ARG A 17 -1.61 12.90 -12.46
C ARG A 17 -0.64 11.75 -12.55
N GLN A 18 0.61 12.00 -12.15
CA GLN A 18 1.63 10.99 -11.94
C GLN A 18 2.29 11.28 -10.60
N CYS A 19 2.23 10.32 -9.69
CA CYS A 19 2.78 10.41 -8.34
C CYS A 19 3.69 9.21 -8.09
N ASN A 20 4.89 9.48 -7.60
CA ASN A 20 5.87 8.44 -7.24
C ASN A 20 6.24 8.48 -5.75
N ASP A 21 5.74 9.49 -5.03
CA ASP A 21 5.91 9.63 -3.60
C ASP A 21 4.77 8.92 -2.86
N HIS A 22 5.10 8.21 -1.79
CA HIS A 22 4.13 7.44 -1.02
C HIS A 22 3.01 8.34 -0.44
N ALA A 23 3.35 9.54 0.06
CA ALA A 23 2.38 10.44 0.66
C ALA A 23 1.42 11.01 -0.37
N ASP A 24 1.91 11.38 -1.56
CA ASP A 24 1.06 11.84 -2.66
C ASP A 24 0.12 10.74 -3.15
N ILE A 25 0.63 9.50 -3.29
CA ILE A 25 -0.20 8.35 -3.69
C ILE A 25 -1.29 8.07 -2.66
N ALA A 26 -0.94 8.04 -1.38
CA ALA A 26 -1.89 7.83 -0.29
C ALA A 26 -3.01 8.89 -0.32
N ARG A 27 -2.65 10.16 -0.54
CA ARG A 27 -3.64 11.25 -0.59
C ARG A 27 -4.58 11.14 -1.78
N GLU A 28 -4.08 10.81 -2.97
CA GLU A 28 -4.93 10.69 -4.17
C GLU A 28 -5.85 9.45 -4.07
N LEU A 29 -5.37 8.36 -3.46
CA LEU A 29 -6.18 7.16 -3.23
C LEU A 29 -7.22 7.36 -2.11
N ASP A 30 -6.88 8.07 -1.04
CA ASP A 30 -7.82 8.42 0.03
C ASP A 30 -9.00 9.26 -0.49
N ALA A 31 -8.74 10.16 -1.44
CA ALA A 31 -9.79 10.99 -2.07
C ALA A 31 -10.87 10.17 -2.81
N VAL A 32 -10.56 8.92 -3.21
CA VAL A 32 -11.51 7.98 -3.82
C VAL A 32 -11.92 6.86 -2.87
N GLY A 33 -11.56 6.94 -1.58
CA GLY A 33 -11.88 5.96 -0.56
C GLY A 33 -11.03 4.68 -0.64
N VAL A 34 -9.90 4.72 -1.34
CA VAL A 34 -8.97 3.59 -1.44
C VAL A 34 -7.92 3.71 -0.34
N ARG A 35 -7.90 2.75 0.58
CA ARG A 35 -6.88 2.65 1.63
C ARG A 35 -5.55 2.21 1.02
N PHE A 36 -4.53 3.03 1.18
CA PHE A 36 -3.17 2.75 0.75
C PHE A 36 -2.22 2.91 1.94
N GLU A 37 -1.57 1.82 2.33
CA GLU A 37 -0.67 1.79 3.49
C GLU A 37 0.62 1.07 3.13
N GLN A 38 1.70 1.52 3.76
CA GLN A 38 2.98 0.82 3.77
C GLN A 38 3.25 0.37 5.20
N TRP A 39 3.29 -0.94 5.41
CA TRP A 39 3.60 -1.53 6.71
C TRP A 39 5.10 -1.76 6.82
N GLU A 40 5.67 -1.39 7.97
CA GLU A 40 7.02 -1.79 8.35
C GLU A 40 6.95 -3.08 9.16
N ALA A 41 7.79 -4.06 8.81
CA ALA A 41 7.86 -5.29 9.58
C ALA A 41 8.27 -4.97 11.03
N SER A 42 7.45 -5.39 11.99
CA SER A 42 7.72 -5.18 13.42
C SER A 42 8.94 -5.98 13.90
N GLN A 43 9.40 -6.95 13.10
CA GLN A 43 10.58 -7.76 13.34
C GLN A 43 11.53 -7.75 12.14
N PRO A 44 12.85 -7.86 12.34
CA PRO A 44 13.81 -7.94 11.24
C PRO A 44 13.59 -9.21 10.43
N ILE A 45 13.23 -9.04 9.16
CA ILE A 45 13.06 -10.12 8.20
C ILE A 45 14.33 -10.17 7.35
N THR A 46 14.94 -11.36 7.26
CA THR A 46 16.10 -11.58 6.40
C THR A 46 15.71 -12.28 5.10
N PRO A 47 16.35 -11.94 3.96
CA PRO A 47 16.11 -12.65 2.71
C PRO A 47 16.46 -14.14 2.87
N GLY A 48 15.48 -15.01 2.67
CA GLY A 48 15.59 -16.46 2.90
C GLY A 48 14.84 -16.96 4.13
N ASP A 49 14.25 -16.09 4.95
CA ASP A 49 13.35 -16.50 6.03
C ASP A 49 12.09 -17.18 5.49
N SER A 50 11.60 -18.18 6.23
CA SER A 50 10.37 -18.91 5.92
C SER A 50 9.17 -17.98 5.89
N GLN A 51 8.21 -18.28 4.99
CA GLN A 51 6.95 -17.53 4.87
C GLN A 51 6.22 -17.35 6.21
N GLU A 52 6.28 -18.36 7.09
CA GLU A 52 5.70 -18.32 8.45
C GLU A 52 6.28 -17.18 9.29
N LYS A 53 7.60 -16.95 9.23
CA LYS A 53 8.27 -15.90 9.98
C LYS A 53 7.97 -14.51 9.40
N VAL A 54 7.81 -14.43 8.08
CA VAL A 54 7.34 -13.21 7.41
C VAL A 54 5.93 -12.87 7.87
N ILE A 55 5.02 -13.85 7.89
CA ILE A 55 3.64 -13.66 8.38
C ILE A 55 3.66 -13.24 9.85
N ASP A 56 4.49 -13.87 10.70
CA ASP A 56 4.60 -13.52 12.12
C ASP A 56 5.09 -12.08 12.33
N ALA A 57 6.05 -11.62 11.50
CA ALA A 57 6.57 -10.26 11.54
C ALA A 57 5.53 -9.18 11.16
N TYR A 58 4.51 -9.53 10.38
CA TYR A 58 3.38 -8.66 10.01
C TYR A 58 2.10 -8.96 10.79
N ARG A 59 2.14 -9.89 11.75
CA ARG A 59 0.93 -10.42 12.38
C ARG A 59 0.14 -9.37 13.15
N ALA A 60 0.82 -8.47 13.85
CA ALA A 60 0.20 -7.36 14.58
C ALA A 60 -0.58 -6.41 13.64
N ASP A 61 -0.02 -6.08 12.48
CA ASP A 61 -0.69 -5.25 11.47
C ASP A 61 -1.88 -5.98 10.83
N ILE A 62 -1.74 -7.28 10.55
CA ILE A 62 -2.82 -8.12 10.03
C ILE A 62 -3.98 -8.21 11.02
N ASP A 63 -3.70 -8.50 12.30
CA ASP A 63 -4.71 -8.60 13.36
C ASP A 63 -5.43 -7.25 13.56
N ARG A 64 -4.70 -6.12 13.48
CA ARG A 64 -5.32 -4.78 13.48
C ARG A 64 -6.24 -4.59 12.29
N LEU A 65 -5.81 -4.96 11.08
CA LEU A 65 -6.62 -4.81 9.86
C LEU A 65 -7.92 -5.62 9.94
N ILE A 66 -7.83 -6.85 10.47
CA ILE A 66 -8.98 -7.73 10.69
C ILE A 66 -9.94 -7.10 11.72
N ALA A 67 -9.42 -6.51 12.80
CA ALA A 67 -10.25 -5.85 13.81
C ALA A 67 -10.93 -4.56 13.29
N GLU A 68 -10.31 -3.82 12.38
CA GLU A 68 -10.88 -2.59 11.78
C GLU A 68 -11.93 -2.87 10.68
N GLN A 69 -11.92 -4.06 10.06
CA GLN A 69 -12.84 -4.46 8.97
C GLN A 69 -13.90 -5.50 9.40
N GLY A 70 -13.78 -6.04 10.62
CA GLY A 70 -14.68 -7.05 11.20
C GLY A 70 -15.97 -6.50 11.78
#